data_AF-A0AB37QVD6-F1
#
_entry.id   AF-A0AB37QVD6-F1
#
_cell.length_a   1.000
_cell.length_b   1.000
_cell.length_c   1.000
_cell.angle_alpha   90.00
_cell.angle_beta   90.00
_cell.angle_gamma   90.00
#
_symmetry.space_group_name_H-M   'P 1'
#
loop_
_entity.id
_entity.type
_entity.pdbx_description
1 polymer ?
#
loop_
_entity_poly.entity_id
_entity_poly.type
_entity_poly.pdbx_seq_one_letter_code
_entity_poly.pdbx_strand_id
1 'polypeptide(L)'
;MKAGSIDMKLSPLNRRRFERFKANRRGWWSLWLFLILFGLSLGAELIANDKPLAVRYDGSWYFPVLERYPETTFGGEFPLEANYKSPYIKELLAAKDGWTLWAPIPFSYQSINYDLK
;
A
#
# COMPACT_ATOMS: atom_id res chain seq x y z
N MET A 1 6.41 -44.69 4.95
CA MET A 1 5.61 -43.67 5.67
C MET A 1 4.76 -42.91 4.66
N LYS A 2 3.43 -43.02 4.71
CA LYS A 2 2.52 -42.23 3.85
C LYS A 2 2.13 -40.94 4.59
N ALA A 3 2.32 -39.80 3.94
CA ALA A 3 1.87 -38.50 4.42
C ALA A 3 0.34 -38.49 4.60
N GLY A 4 -0.13 -38.15 5.80
CA GLY A 4 -1.55 -37.97 6.08
C GLY A 4 -2.05 -36.71 5.40
N SER A 5 -2.96 -36.87 4.44
CA SER A 5 -3.72 -35.77 3.85
C SER A 5 -4.64 -35.17 4.90
N ILE A 6 -4.46 -33.89 5.24
CA ILE A 6 -5.39 -33.16 6.11
C ILE A 6 -6.64 -32.83 5.29
N ASP A 7 -7.61 -33.74 5.27
CA ASP A 7 -8.93 -33.48 4.71
C ASP A 7 -9.74 -32.68 5.73
N MET A 8 -9.69 -31.34 5.66
CA MET A 8 -10.49 -30.45 6.51
C MET A 8 -11.98 -30.50 6.13
N LYS A 9 -12.63 -31.64 6.38
CA LYS A 9 -14.08 -31.76 6.26
C LYS A 9 -14.75 -30.95 7.37
N LEU A 10 -15.43 -29.86 6.99
CA LEU A 10 -16.28 -29.10 7.89
C LEU A 10 -17.25 -30.06 8.60
N SER A 11 -17.40 -29.91 9.92
CA SER A 11 -18.38 -30.69 10.67
C SER A 11 -19.78 -30.51 10.06
N PRO A 12 -20.66 -31.53 10.12
CA PRO A 12 -22.00 -31.44 9.53
C PRO A 12 -22.81 -30.23 10.02
N LEU A 13 -22.57 -29.80 11.27
CA LEU A 13 -23.18 -28.60 11.85
C LEU A 13 -22.65 -27.30 11.22
N ASN A 14 -21.34 -27.18 11.06
CA ASN A 14 -20.72 -26.00 10.43
C ASN A 14 -21.11 -25.88 8.95
N ARG A 15 -21.22 -27.02 8.25
CA ARG A 15 -21.72 -27.04 6.87
C ARG A 15 -23.15 -26.51 6.77
N ARG A 16 -24.06 -26.97 7.64
CA ARG A 16 -25.45 -26.47 7.68
C ARG A 16 -25.54 -24.98 8.00
N ARG A 17 -24.70 -24.49 8.91
CA ARG A 17 -24.61 -23.05 9.23
C ARG A 17 -24.12 -22.23 8.03
N PHE A 18 -23.11 -22.72 7.31
CA PHE A 18 -22.59 -22.07 6.12
C PHE A 18 -23.61 -22.01 4.97
N GLU A 19 -24.35 -23.10 4.73
CA GLU A 19 -25.43 -23.11 3.73
C GLU A 19 -26.56 -22.12 4.11
N ARG A 20 -26.96 -22.06 5.39
CA ARG A 20 -27.93 -21.06 5.87
C ARG A 20 -27.44 -19.63 5.71
N PHE A 21 -26.15 -19.40 5.94
CA PHE A 21 -25.52 -18.09 5.74
C PHE A 21 -25.52 -17.68 4.26
N LYS A 22 -25.10 -18.56 3.35
CA LYS A 22 -25.15 -18.33 1.90
C LYS A 22 -26.56 -18.08 1.37
N ALA A 23 -27.57 -18.75 1.95
CA ALA A 23 -28.98 -18.54 1.58
C ALA A 23 -29.50 -17.13 1.98
N ASN A 24 -28.89 -16.50 2.99
CA ASN A 24 -29.21 -15.13 3.37
C ASN A 24 -28.49 -14.14 2.44
N ARG A 25 -29.19 -13.70 1.38
CA ARG A 25 -28.66 -12.77 0.37
C ARG A 25 -28.03 -11.51 0.97
N ARG A 26 -28.66 -10.91 2.00
CA ARG A 26 -28.15 -9.69 2.66
C ARG A 26 -26.83 -9.98 3.37
N GLY A 27 -26.78 -11.06 4.16
CA GLY A 27 -25.56 -11.49 4.86
C GLY A 27 -24.42 -11.81 3.90
N TRP A 28 -24.72 -12.45 2.76
CA TRP A 28 -23.72 -12.77 1.75
C TRP A 28 -23.14 -11.51 1.09
N TRP A 29 -23.98 -10.56 0.69
CA TRP A 29 -23.51 -9.28 0.13
C TRP A 29 -22.74 -8.44 1.14
N SER A 30 -23.20 -8.38 2.39
CA SER A 30 -22.48 -7.68 3.47
C SER A 30 -21.10 -8.28 3.72
N LEU A 31 -20.95 -9.60 3.65
CA LEU A 31 -19.63 -10.24 3.75
C LEU A 31 -18.70 -9.80 2.62
N TRP A 32 -19.17 -9.81 1.37
CA TRP A 32 -18.36 -9.35 0.25
C TRP A 32 -17.97 -7.89 0.35
N LEU A 33 -18.92 -7.02 0.70
CA LEU A 33 -18.63 -5.61 0.94
C LEU A 33 -17.58 -5.44 2.05
N PHE A 34 -17.75 -6.15 3.16
CA PHE A 34 -16.80 -6.12 4.27
C PHE A 34 -15.42 -6.63 3.84
N LEU A 35 -15.33 -7.75 3.12
CA LEU A 35 -14.06 -8.30 2.66
C LEU A 35 -13.33 -7.35 1.70
N ILE A 36 -14.06 -6.67 0.82
CA ILE A 36 -13.50 -5.66 -0.08
C ILE A 36 -12.96 -4.48 0.74
N LEU A 37 -13.79 -3.89 1.60
CA LEU A 37 -13.38 -2.74 2.43
C LEU A 37 -12.20 -3.10 3.34
N PHE A 38 -12.24 -4.29 3.94
CA PHE A 38 -11.16 -4.81 4.78
C PHE A 38 -9.89 -5.03 3.97
N GLY A 39 -9.98 -5.67 2.81
CA GLY A 39 -8.82 -5.86 1.92
C GLY A 39 -8.20 -4.54 1.46
N LEU A 40 -9.03 -3.57 1.06
CA LEU A 40 -8.57 -2.23 0.73
C LEU A 40 -7.93 -1.51 1.93
N SER A 41 -8.46 -1.72 3.14
CA SER A 41 -7.88 -1.13 4.36
C SER A 41 -6.50 -1.68 4.72
N LEU A 42 -6.26 -2.97 4.47
CA LEU A 42 -4.94 -3.59 4.68
C LEU A 42 -3.90 -3.05 3.67
N GLY A 43 -4.34 -2.77 2.44
CA GLY A 43 -3.52 -2.20 1.38
C GLY A 43 -3.64 -0.69 1.23
N ALA A 44 -4.13 0.03 2.25
CA ALA A 44 -4.45 1.44 2.12
C ALA A 44 -3.22 2.29 1.76
N GLU A 45 -2.05 1.95 2.31
CA GLU A 45 -0.79 2.63 2.00
C GLU A 45 -0.32 2.44 0.54
N LEU A 46 -0.85 1.47 -0.21
CA LEU A 46 -0.57 1.32 -1.64
C LEU A 46 -1.53 2.15 -2.51
N ILE A 47 -2.69 2.50 -1.97
CA ILE A 47 -3.77 3.21 -2.66
C ILE A 47 -3.67 4.72 -2.38
N ALA A 48 -3.45 5.08 -1.12
CA ALA A 48 -3.37 6.44 -0.62
C ALA A 48 -2.09 6.63 0.21
N ASN A 49 -1.11 7.32 -0.36
CA ASN A 49 0.18 7.56 0.29
C ASN A 49 0.76 8.89 -0.14
N ASP A 50 1.42 9.59 0.79
CA ASP A 50 2.15 10.82 0.50
C ASP A 50 3.58 10.61 0.02
N LYS A 51 4.03 9.35 0.00
CA LYS A 51 5.31 8.92 -0.56
C LYS A 51 5.10 8.08 -1.82
N PRO A 52 6.06 8.09 -2.75
CA PRO A 52 6.02 7.19 -3.90
C PRO A 52 6.17 5.73 -3.45
N LEU A 53 5.53 4.82 -4.19
CA LEU A 53 5.65 3.38 -4.01
C LEU A 53 7.06 2.89 -4.40
N ALA A 54 7.62 3.47 -5.46
CA ALA A 54 8.96 3.17 -5.94
C ALA A 54 9.64 4.41 -6.52
N VAL A 55 10.95 4.48 -6.36
CA VAL A 55 11.81 5.51 -6.94
C VAL A 55 13.01 4.83 -7.58
N ARG A 56 13.34 5.18 -8.82
CA ARG A 56 14.61 4.81 -9.45
C ARG A 56 15.51 6.04 -9.46
N TYR A 57 16.68 5.93 -8.84
CA TYR A 57 17.64 7.03 -8.75
C TYR A 57 19.08 6.48 -8.87
N ASP A 58 19.89 7.09 -9.72
CA ASP A 58 21.29 6.70 -9.98
C ASP A 58 21.46 5.19 -10.26
N GLY A 59 20.53 4.63 -11.04
CA GLY A 59 20.52 3.19 -11.42
C GLY A 59 19.98 2.23 -10.35
N SER A 60 19.66 2.70 -9.15
CA SER A 60 19.17 1.88 -8.02
C SER A 60 17.68 2.08 -7.75
N TRP A 61 17.04 1.06 -7.20
CA TRP A 61 15.62 1.07 -6.80
C TRP A 61 15.46 1.31 -5.31
N TYR A 62 14.54 2.20 -4.97
CA TYR A 62 14.16 2.55 -3.61
C TYR A 62 12.65 2.38 -3.46
N PHE A 63 12.18 1.95 -2.29
CA PHE A 63 10.75 1.70 -2.03
C PHE A 63 10.27 2.51 -0.82
N PRO A 64 10.00 3.82 -0.97
CA PRO A 64 9.69 4.72 0.15
C PRO A 64 8.40 4.39 0.93
N VAL A 65 7.53 3.56 0.34
CA VAL A 65 6.36 3.00 1.04
C VAL A 65 6.74 1.96 2.10
N LEU A 66 7.89 1.29 1.95
CA LEU A 66 8.35 0.25 2.89
C LEU A 66 9.40 0.76 3.87
N GLU A 67 10.21 1.74 3.45
CA GLU A 67 11.35 2.23 4.21
C GLU A 67 11.49 3.75 4.09
N ARG A 68 12.03 4.39 5.15
CA ARG A 68 12.28 5.83 5.16
C ARG A 68 13.70 6.11 4.69
N TYR A 69 13.84 6.90 3.64
CA TYR A 69 15.14 7.32 3.12
C TYR A 69 15.41 8.78 3.49
N PRO A 70 16.62 9.11 3.99
CA PRO A 70 17.01 10.49 4.19
C PRO A 70 17.24 11.19 2.84
N GLU A 71 17.09 12.52 2.79
CA GLU A 71 17.33 13.29 1.57
C GLU A 71 18.77 13.18 1.05
N THR A 72 19.75 12.92 1.92
CA THR A 72 21.14 12.60 1.53
C THR A 72 21.24 11.40 0.58
N THR A 73 20.28 10.48 0.61
CA THR A 73 20.19 9.35 -0.35
C THR A 73 20.03 9.84 -1.79
N PHE A 74 19.34 10.97 -1.96
CA PHE A 74 19.04 11.56 -3.26
C PHE A 74 19.91 12.78 -3.57
N GLY A 75 21.01 12.97 -2.82
CA GLY A 75 21.93 14.11 -2.99
C GLY A 75 21.55 15.37 -2.21
N GLY A 76 20.63 15.25 -1.23
CA GLY A 76 20.31 16.32 -0.28
C GLY A 76 21.38 16.53 0.79
N GLU A 77 21.24 17.58 1.58
CA GLU A 77 22.26 18.02 2.55
C GLU A 77 22.01 17.49 3.97
N PHE A 78 20.74 17.29 4.36
CA PHE A 78 20.37 16.95 5.72
C PHE A 78 20.02 15.45 5.89
N PRO A 79 20.30 14.84 7.06
CA PRO A 79 19.88 13.47 7.36
C PRO A 79 18.40 13.39 7.75
N LEU A 80 17.54 14.20 7.14
CA LEU A 80 16.10 14.25 7.37
C LEU A 80 15.37 13.38 6.34
N GLU A 81 14.21 12.87 6.71
CA GLU A 81 13.38 12.08 5.79
C GLU A 81 13.04 12.87 4.52
N ALA A 82 13.30 12.26 3.37
CA ALA A 82 13.11 12.91 2.07
C ALA A 82 11.63 13.25 1.85
N ASN A 83 11.35 14.53 1.60
CA ASN A 83 10.02 14.97 1.19
C ASN A 83 9.89 14.95 -0.34
N TYR A 84 9.44 13.83 -0.89
CA TYR A 84 9.29 13.59 -2.34
C TYR A 84 8.33 14.55 -3.06
N LYS A 85 7.50 15.30 -2.33
CA LYS A 85 6.60 16.31 -2.91
C LYS A 85 7.24 17.69 -3.00
N SER A 86 8.29 17.94 -2.22
CA SER A 86 9.00 19.21 -2.21
C SER A 86 9.64 19.49 -3.58
N PRO A 87 9.69 20.75 -4.05
CA PRO A 87 10.41 21.11 -5.26
C PRO A 87 11.89 20.68 -5.21
N TYR A 88 12.53 20.84 -4.05
CA TYR A 88 13.93 20.50 -3.83
C TYR A 88 14.25 19.02 -4.14
N ILE A 89 13.52 18.07 -3.52
CA ILE A 89 13.75 16.64 -3.79
C ILE A 89 13.39 16.28 -5.23
N LYS A 90 12.36 16.90 -5.81
CA LYS A 90 12.00 16.68 -7.22
C LYS A 90 13.12 17.10 -8.17
N GLU A 91 13.76 18.24 -7.92
CA GLU A 91 14.90 18.73 -8.68
C GLU A 91 16.10 17.79 -8.55
N LEU A 92 16.41 17.33 -7.34
CA LEU A 92 17.49 16.37 -7.09
C LEU A 92 17.26 15.04 -7.81
N LEU A 93 16.04 14.50 -7.76
CA LEU A 93 15.68 13.28 -8.49
C LEU A 93 15.77 13.51 -10.01
N ALA A 94 15.26 14.63 -10.52
CA ALA A 94 15.29 14.97 -11.94
C ALA A 94 16.72 15.17 -12.47
N ALA A 95 17.63 15.72 -11.66
CA ALA A 95 19.04 15.92 -12.04
C ALA A 95 19.79 14.63 -12.39
N LYS A 96 19.24 13.47 -12.01
CA LYS A 96 19.79 12.12 -12.27
C LYS A 96 18.83 11.24 -13.08
N ASP A 97 17.94 11.85 -13.86
CA ASP A 97 16.90 11.15 -14.64
C ASP A 97 16.07 10.18 -13.78
N GLY A 98 15.78 10.60 -12.54
CA GLY A 98 15.04 9.82 -11.57
C GLY A 98 13.60 9.55 -12.01
N TRP A 99 13.14 8.32 -11.78
CA TRP A 99 11.76 7.92 -12.05
C TRP A 99 11.02 7.67 -10.75
N THR A 100 9.73 8.02 -10.69
CA THR A 100 8.90 7.80 -9.50
C THR A 100 7.57 7.15 -9.86
N LEU A 101 7.16 6.17 -9.05
CA LEU A 101 5.83 5.56 -9.09
C LEU A 101 5.04 6.01 -7.88
N TRP A 102 3.92 6.67 -8.10
CA TRP A 102 3.05 7.16 -7.04
C TRP A 102 1.84 6.24 -6.82
N ALA A 103 1.30 6.27 -5.60
CA ALA A 103 0.00 5.70 -5.33
C ALA A 103 -1.09 6.46 -6.14
N PRO A 104 -2.23 5.80 -6.48
CA PRO A 104 -3.34 6.45 -7.18
C PRO A 104 -3.83 7.72 -6.49
N ILE A 105 -3.81 7.74 -5.16
CA ILE A 105 -4.10 8.93 -4.35
C ILE A 105 -2.78 9.34 -3.69
N PRO A 106 -2.01 10.27 -4.28
CA PRO A 106 -0.69 10.62 -3.77
C PRO A 106 -0.80 11.61 -2.60
N PHE A 107 -1.70 11.39 -1.63
CA PHE A 107 -1.93 12.28 -0.50
C PHE A 107 -2.23 11.49 0.78
N SER A 108 -1.79 12.06 1.90
CA SER A 108 -2.08 11.65 3.27
C SER A 108 -2.74 12.80 4.01
N TYR A 109 -3.32 12.54 5.18
CA TYR A 109 -3.91 13.57 6.04
C TYR A 109 -2.88 14.59 6.58
N GLN A 110 -1.57 14.29 6.49
CA GLN A 110 -0.46 15.16 6.90
C GLN A 110 0.28 15.80 5.71
N SER A 111 -0.17 15.55 4.48
CA SER A 111 0.51 16.08 3.29
C SER A 111 0.56 17.60 3.30
N ILE A 112 1.79 18.15 3.23
CA ILE A 112 2.03 19.58 3.05
C ILE A 112 1.59 19.97 1.64
N ASN A 113 0.76 21.02 1.54
CA ASN A 113 0.36 21.60 0.26
C ASN A 113 1.37 22.68 -0.15
N TYR A 114 2.11 22.43 -1.23
CA TYR A 114 3.08 23.38 -1.79
C TYR A 114 2.46 24.32 -2.84
N ASP A 115 1.22 24.09 -3.27
CA ASP A 115 0.53 24.82 -4.34
C ASP A 115 -0.38 25.94 -3.81
N LEU A 116 -0.10 26.47 -2.62
CA LEU A 116 -0.82 27.62 -2.08
C LEU A 116 -0.44 28.87 -2.89
N LYS A 117 -1.41 29.39 -3.66
CA LYS A 117 -1.31 30.66 -4.40
C LYS A 117 -1.71 31.84 -3.54
#